data_AF-A0A959Y2V6-F1
#
_entry.id   AF-A0A959Y2V6-F1
#
_cell.length_a   1.000
_cell.length_b   1.000
_cell.length_c   1.000
_cell.angle_alpha   90.00
_cell.angle_beta   90.00
_cell.angle_gamma   90.00
#
_symmetry.space_group_name_H-M   'P 1'
#
loop_
_entity.id
_entity.type
_entity.pdbx_description
1 polymer ?
#
loop_
_entity_poly.entity_id
_entity_poly.type
_entity_poly.pdbx_seq_one_letter_code
_entity_poly.pdbx_strand_id
1 'polypeptide(L)'
;HVYPGFIDGHCHFLGYGLNLQKLDLIGTKSWDEVLERLQRFAEAHPDREWLIGRGWDQNDWSTKDLPDNVRLNALFPDRPVLLQRVDGHAAVVNQAAMDRVGLDPDADIEGGL
;
A
#
# COMPACT_ATOMS: atom_id res chain seq x y z
N HIS A 1 -36.19 7.46 24.49
CA HIS A 1 -36.49 6.73 23.23
C HIS A 1 -35.41 5.70 22.99
N VAL A 2 -35.78 4.55 22.42
CA VAL A 2 -34.86 3.48 22.04
C VAL A 2 -35.14 3.15 20.57
N TYR A 3 -34.09 2.99 19.78
CA TYR A 3 -34.14 2.66 18.36
C TYR A 3 -33.33 1.39 18.10
N PRO A 4 -33.67 0.61 17.06
CA PRO A 4 -32.83 -0.51 16.63
C PRO A 4 -31.44 -0.01 16.20
N GLY A 5 -30.42 -0.84 16.43
CA GLY A 5 -29.06 -0.59 15.96
C GLY A 5 -28.97 -0.65 14.44
N PHE A 6 -27.88 -0.10 13.88
CA PHE A 6 -27.62 -0.19 12.45
C PHE A 6 -27.34 -1.64 12.03
N ILE A 7 -27.93 -2.05 10.91
CA ILE A 7 -27.73 -3.37 10.31
C ILE A 7 -27.18 -3.14 8.90
N ASP A 8 -25.95 -3.57 8.68
CA ASP A 8 -25.32 -3.55 7.35
C ASP A 8 -25.59 -4.88 6.65
N GLY A 9 -26.36 -4.84 5.54
CA GLY A 9 -26.75 -6.02 4.76
C GLY A 9 -25.69 -6.51 3.78
N HIS A 10 -24.62 -5.74 3.51
CA HIS A 10 -23.54 -6.15 2.63
C HIS A 10 -22.25 -5.39 2.93
N CYS A 11 -21.29 -6.11 3.50
CA CYS A 11 -20.02 -5.54 3.94
C CYS A 11 -18.89 -6.56 3.82
N HIS A 12 -17.69 -6.05 3.51
CA HIS A 12 -16.45 -6.82 3.55
C HIS A 12 -15.76 -6.60 4.90
N PHE A 13 -16.39 -7.02 6.01
CA PHE A 13 -15.87 -6.77 7.37
C PHE A 13 -14.42 -7.20 7.57
N LEU A 14 -14.02 -8.36 7.04
CA LEU A 14 -12.64 -8.82 7.09
C LEU A 14 -11.69 -7.87 6.35
N GLY A 15 -12.06 -7.44 5.13
CA GLY A 15 -11.28 -6.49 4.34
C GLY A 15 -11.16 -5.13 5.03
N TYR A 16 -12.23 -4.68 5.69
CA TYR A 16 -12.21 -3.46 6.51
C TYR A 16 -11.25 -3.60 7.69
N GLY A 17 -11.34 -4.69 8.46
CA GLY A 17 -10.44 -4.95 9.59
C GLY A 17 -8.97 -5.03 9.18
N LEU A 18 -8.67 -5.69 8.06
CA LEU A 18 -7.31 -5.76 7.51
C LEU A 18 -6.81 -4.38 7.05
N ASN A 19 -7.67 -3.55 6.45
CA ASN A 19 -7.27 -2.20 6.04
C ASN A 19 -6.93 -1.31 7.23
N LEU A 20 -7.62 -1.44 8.37
CA LEU A 20 -7.28 -0.73 9.60
C LEU A 20 -5.88 -1.08 10.13
N GLN A 21 -5.30 -2.21 9.72
CA GLN A 21 -3.96 -2.60 10.10
C GLN A 21 -2.88 -2.15 9.11
N LYS A 22 -3.26 -1.63 7.94
CA LYS A 22 -2.33 -1.16 6.90
C LYS A 22 -1.90 0.28 7.19
N LEU A 23 -0.79 0.67 6.57
CA LEU A 23 -0.40 2.06 6.50
C LEU A 23 -1.42 2.86 5.65
N ASP A 24 -2.03 3.88 6.24
CA ASP A 24 -2.91 4.81 5.55
C ASP A 24 -2.11 5.90 4.81
N LEU A 25 -2.23 5.88 3.48
CA LEU A 25 -1.58 6.82 2.59
C LEU A 25 -2.55 7.87 2.01
N ILE A 26 -3.81 7.88 2.45
CA ILE A 26 -4.79 8.88 2.00
C ILE A 26 -4.28 10.28 2.35
N GLY A 27 -4.41 11.19 1.38
CA GLY A 27 -4.11 12.61 1.54
C GLY A 27 -2.63 12.97 1.55
N THR A 28 -1.71 12.06 1.20
CA THR A 28 -0.33 12.45 0.90
C THR A 28 -0.28 13.40 -0.29
N LYS A 29 0.63 14.36 -0.28
CA LYS A 29 0.78 15.40 -1.32
C LYS A 29 2.03 15.24 -2.18
N SER A 30 2.82 14.21 -1.93
CA SER A 30 3.97 13.83 -2.74
C SER A 30 4.39 12.38 -2.48
N TRP A 31 5.24 11.85 -3.36
CA TRP A 31 5.91 10.58 -3.12
C TRP A 31 6.82 10.63 -1.89
N ASP A 32 7.47 11.76 -1.63
CA ASP A 32 8.28 11.97 -0.42
C ASP A 32 7.46 11.77 0.86
N GLU A 33 6.24 12.32 0.92
CA GLU A 33 5.36 12.12 2.08
C GLU A 33 4.94 10.66 2.26
N VAL A 34 4.73 9.92 1.16
CA VAL A 34 4.46 8.48 1.22
C VAL A 34 5.64 7.75 1.87
N LEU A 35 6.87 8.05 1.43
CA LEU A 35 8.08 7.42 1.95
C LEU A 35 8.36 7.81 3.42
N GLU A 36 8.06 9.04 3.82
CA GLU A 36 8.17 9.49 5.21
C GLU A 36 7.18 8.74 6.12
N ARG A 37 5.91 8.65 5.71
CA ARG A 37 4.90 7.87 6.45
C ARG A 37 5.27 6.38 6.51
N LEU A 38 5.81 5.82 5.43
CA LEU A 38 6.25 4.43 5.37
C LEU A 38 7.41 4.16 6.33
N GLN A 39 8.42 5.03 6.39
CA GLN A 39 9.53 4.90 7.34
C GLN A 39 9.05 4.95 8.78
N ARG A 40 8.22 5.94 9.15
CA ARG A 40 7.61 6.01 10.49
C ARG A 40 6.82 4.75 10.84
N PHE A 41 6.07 4.22 9.88
CA PHE A 41 5.31 3.00 10.07
C PHE A 41 6.20 1.77 10.27
N ALA A 42 7.30 1.68 9.51
CA ALA A 42 8.28 0.62 9.63
C ALA A 42 9.01 0.64 10.98
N GLU A 43 9.35 1.84 11.47
CA GLU A 43 9.95 2.07 12.80
C GLU A 43 8.99 1.73 13.94
N ALA A 44 7.72 2.09 13.81
CA ALA A 44 6.69 1.78 14.81
C ALA A 44 6.33 0.28 14.85
N HIS A 45 6.68 -0.49 13.82
CA HIS A 45 6.34 -1.90 13.69
C HIS A 45 7.56 -2.72 13.24
N PRO A 46 8.65 -2.79 14.03
CA PRO A 46 9.88 -3.46 13.61
C PRO A 46 9.67 -4.96 13.31
N ASP A 47 8.74 -5.61 14.01
CA ASP A 47 8.50 -7.07 13.91
C ASP A 47 7.63 -7.48 12.70
N ARG A 48 7.07 -6.53 11.94
CA ARG A 48 6.24 -6.87 10.78
C ARG A 48 7.11 -7.24 9.58
N GLU A 49 7.05 -8.48 9.11
CA GLU A 49 7.80 -8.89 7.91
C GLU A 49 7.43 -8.04 6.69
N TRP A 50 6.13 -7.79 6.47
CA TRP A 50 5.62 -7.00 5.34
C TRP A 50 5.19 -5.59 5.74
N LEU A 51 5.56 -4.62 4.90
CA LEU A 51 5.06 -3.25 4.97
C LEU A 51 3.98 -3.04 3.92
N ILE A 52 2.72 -3.08 4.36
CA ILE A 52 1.55 -2.97 3.49
C ILE A 52 0.86 -1.64 3.74
N GLY A 53 0.70 -0.84 2.68
CA GLY A 53 -0.01 0.44 2.71
C GLY A 53 -1.04 0.57 1.60
N ARG A 54 -1.99 1.48 1.78
CA ARG A 54 -3.01 1.79 0.77
C ARG A 54 -3.41 3.26 0.81
N GLY A 55 -3.77 3.81 -0.34
CA GLY A 55 -4.53 5.06 -0.41
C GLY A 55 -3.79 6.23 -1.05
N TRP A 56 -2.59 6.01 -1.57
CA TRP A 56 -1.89 7.05 -2.32
C TRP A 56 -2.65 7.37 -3.62
N ASP A 57 -2.65 8.64 -4.02
CA ASP A 57 -3.20 9.11 -5.28
C ASP A 57 -2.30 10.22 -5.85
N GLN A 58 -1.69 9.96 -7.00
CA GLN A 58 -0.86 10.95 -7.69
C GLN A 58 -1.66 12.18 -8.14
N ASN A 59 -2.99 12.10 -8.21
CA ASN A 59 -3.83 13.28 -8.49
C ASN A 59 -3.80 14.31 -7.36
N ASP A 60 -3.47 13.90 -6.13
CA ASP A 60 -3.33 14.78 -4.98
C ASP A 60 -1.95 15.46 -4.91
N TRP A 61 -1.02 15.08 -5.77
CA TRP A 61 0.38 15.50 -5.70
C TRP A 61 0.68 16.68 -6.62
N SER A 62 1.69 17.47 -6.26
CA SER A 62 2.15 18.60 -7.08
C SER A 62 2.70 18.17 -8.45
N THR A 63 3.38 17.02 -8.47
CA THR A 63 3.84 16.33 -9.67
C THR A 63 2.99 15.08 -9.86
N LYS A 64 2.40 14.92 -11.05
CA LYS A 64 1.50 13.80 -11.36
C LYS A 64 2.22 12.56 -11.87
N ASP A 65 3.52 12.51 -11.68
CA ASP A 65 4.36 11.41 -12.10
C ASP A 65 4.02 10.16 -11.26
N LEU A 66 4.00 9.01 -11.91
CA LEU A 66 3.83 7.75 -11.21
C LEU A 66 5.10 7.42 -10.43
N PRO A 67 4.97 6.91 -9.20
CA PRO A 67 6.13 6.52 -8.40
C PRO A 67 6.86 5.31 -8.99
N ASP A 68 8.18 5.29 -8.85
CA ASP A 68 9.03 4.14 -9.13
C ASP A 68 9.37 3.36 -7.84
N ASN A 69 10.01 2.20 -8.01
CA ASN A 69 10.44 1.36 -6.88
C ASN A 69 11.87 1.67 -6.39
N VAL A 70 12.61 2.59 -7.01
CA VAL A 70 14.04 2.82 -6.75
C VAL A 70 14.26 3.20 -5.29
N ARG A 71 13.44 4.12 -4.77
CA ARG A 71 13.55 4.56 -3.38
C ARG A 71 13.06 3.52 -2.37
N LEU A 72 12.11 2.68 -2.74
CA LEU A 72 11.68 1.58 -1.88
C LEU A 72 12.78 0.52 -1.76
N ASN A 73 13.48 0.22 -2.87
CA ASN A 73 14.63 -0.68 -2.86
C ASN A 73 15.76 -0.15 -1.97
N ALA A 74 16.02 1.16 -2.02
CA ALA A 74 17.06 1.78 -1.19
C ALA A 74 16.71 1.80 0.30
N LEU A 75 15.46 2.10 0.65
CA LEU A 75 15.02 2.23 2.05
C LEU A 75 14.74 0.87 2.71
N PHE A 76 14.26 -0.10 1.93
CA PHE A 76 13.82 -1.41 2.42
C PHE A 76 14.40 -2.53 1.54
N PRO A 77 15.72 -2.74 1.53
CA PRO A 77 16.36 -3.70 0.63
C PRO A 77 15.94 -5.16 0.90
N ASP A 78 15.71 -5.51 2.17
CA ASP A 78 15.42 -6.88 2.60
C ASP A 78 13.99 -7.06 3.13
N ARG A 79 13.19 -5.99 3.15
CA ARG A 79 11.86 -5.98 3.76
C ARG A 79 10.80 -5.75 2.68
N PRO A 80 9.91 -6.72 2.40
CA PRO A 80 8.87 -6.59 1.38
C PRO A 80 7.94 -5.39 1.63
N VAL A 81 7.73 -4.58 0.59
CA VAL A 81 6.82 -3.42 0.59
C VAL A 81 5.77 -3.58 -0.49
N LEU A 82 4.50 -3.33 -0.15
CA LEU A 82 3.39 -3.24 -1.11
C LEU A 82 2.50 -2.03 -0.80
N LEU A 83 2.49 -1.05 -1.70
CA LEU A 83 1.71 0.18 -1.56
C LEU A 83 0.64 0.27 -2.64
N GLN A 84 -0.62 0.05 -2.26
CA GLN A 84 -1.75 0.06 -3.18
C GLN A 84 -2.32 1.46 -3.38
N ARG A 85 -2.65 1.81 -4.63
CA ARG A 85 -3.30 3.08 -4.98
C ARG A 85 -4.71 3.17 -4.38
N VAL A 86 -5.23 4.38 -4.24
CA VAL A 86 -6.58 4.66 -3.71
C VAL A 86 -7.68 3.85 -4.39
N ASP A 87 -7.61 3.68 -5.71
CA ASP A 87 -8.62 2.96 -6.51
C ASP A 87 -8.45 1.44 -6.47
N GLY A 88 -7.30 0.95 -5.99
CA GLY A 88 -6.96 -0.47 -5.94
C GLY A 88 -6.57 -1.12 -7.26
N HIS A 89 -6.36 -0.34 -8.33
CA HIS A 89 -6.01 -0.85 -9.66
C HIS A 89 -4.51 -0.75 -9.97
N ALA A 90 -3.73 -0.20 -9.05
CA ALA A 90 -2.28 -0.11 -9.17
C ALA A 90 -1.61 -0.31 -7.81
N ALA A 91 -0.38 -0.82 -7.83
CA ALA A 91 0.46 -0.91 -6.65
C ALA A 91 1.92 -0.65 -7.03
N VAL A 92 2.69 -0.14 -6.08
CA VAL A 92 4.15 -0.10 -6.17
C VAL A 92 4.73 -1.07 -5.14
N VAL A 93 5.66 -1.89 -5.61
CA VAL A 93 6.35 -2.92 -4.83
C VAL A 93 7.86 -2.77 -4.99
N ASN A 94 8.62 -3.15 -3.95
CA ASN A 94 10.08 -3.21 -4.04
C ASN A 94 10.56 -4.59 -4.53
N GLN A 95 11.85 -4.70 -4.81
CA GLN A 95 12.48 -5.93 -5.26
C GLN A 95 12.29 -7.07 -4.25
N ALA A 96 12.46 -6.81 -2.95
CA ALA A 96 12.25 -7.82 -1.91
C ALA A 96 10.83 -8.43 -1.95
N ALA A 97 9.80 -7.61 -2.23
CA ALA A 97 8.44 -8.11 -2.40
C ALA A 97 8.30 -8.98 -3.66
N MET A 98 8.85 -8.53 -4.80
CA MET A 98 8.83 -9.31 -6.05
C MET A 98 9.53 -10.66 -5.90
N ASP A 99 10.74 -10.68 -5.32
CA ASP A 99 11.51 -11.89 -5.06
C ASP A 99 10.75 -12.85 -4.13
N ARG A 100 10.07 -12.31 -3.11
CA ARG A 100 9.33 -13.09 -2.12
C ARG A 100 8.14 -13.83 -2.72
N VAL A 101 7.50 -13.26 -3.74
CA VAL A 101 6.35 -13.88 -4.42
C VAL A 101 6.71 -14.54 -5.74
N GLY A 102 7.98 -14.50 -6.15
CA GLY A 102 8.46 -15.07 -7.40
C GLY A 102 7.94 -14.35 -8.64
N LEU A 103 7.69 -13.04 -8.53
CA LEU A 103 7.33 -12.21 -9.68
C LEU A 103 8.58 -11.90 -10.49
N ASP A 104 8.58 -12.31 -11.75
CA ASP A 104 9.55 -11.88 -12.74
C ASP A 104 9.00 -10.61 -13.43
N PRO A 105 9.70 -9.46 -13.35
CA PRO A 105 9.26 -8.22 -13.99
C PRO A 105 9.16 -8.31 -15.52
N ASP A 106 9.81 -9.31 -16.14
CA ASP A 106 9.75 -9.57 -17.57
C ASP A 106 8.69 -10.65 -17.94
N ALA A 107 7.99 -11.21 -16.96
CA ALA A 107 6.94 -12.18 -17.23
C ALA A 107 5.71 -11.50 -17.83
N ASP A 108 5.38 -11.90 -19.07
CA ASP A 108 4.10 -11.57 -19.69
C ASP A 108 3.00 -12.37 -18.99
N ILE A 109 2.21 -11.69 -18.14
CA ILE A 109 1.12 -12.31 -17.41
C ILE A 109 -0.11 -12.29 -18.31
N GLU A 110 -0.46 -13.46 -18.85
CA GLU A 110 -1.61 -13.63 -19.72
C GLU A 110 -2.91 -13.22 -18.99
N GLY A 111 -3.53 -12.11 -19.43
CA GLY A 111 -4.72 -11.53 -18.80
C GLY A 111 -4.47 -10.32 -17.88
N GLY A 112 -3.21 -9.94 -17.65
CA GLY A 112 -2.81 -8.75 -16.88
C GLY A 112 -2.80 -8.92 -15.36
N LEU A 113 -2.23 -7.92 -14.66
CA LEU A 113 -2.34 -7.69 -13.20
C LEU A 113 -3.37 -6.59 -12.91
#